data_AF-A0A855KIN0-F1
#
_entry.id   AF-A0A855KIN0-F1
#
_cell.length_a   1.000
_cell.length_b   1.000
_cell.length_c   1.000
_cell.angle_alpha   90.00
_cell.angle_beta   90.00
_cell.angle_gamma   90.00
#
_symmetry.space_group_name_H-M   'P 1'
#
loop_
_entity.id
_entity.type
_entity.pdbx_description
1 polymer ?
#
loop_
_entity_poly.entity_id
_entity_poly.type
_entity_poly.pdbx_seq_one_letter_code
_entity_poly.pdbx_strand_id
1 'polypeptide(L)'
;MTVYRSAEHGVMRAMNVDSISLHKGAGWQNKYKPDVWEAERADNPCPMDRFDQLTQDSMTRSLLRRVLAPHHWQVLVAHFMVDLDGSTQQQRMAAIAHLARSAPGKSHHLFRTKCVTAWATPRLPEAFMALHTWDNADTPTPEKTLYRWRSDIRKWLEAERDTAIASAWVILNEAELIAEAA
;
A
#
# COMPACT_ATOMS: atom_id res chain seq x y z
N MET A 1 13.85 2.53 21.03
CA MET A 1 13.84 3.82 20.29
C MET A 1 12.75 3.72 19.24
N THR A 2 11.67 4.47 19.34
CA THR A 2 10.47 4.25 18.53
C THR A 2 10.57 5.02 17.21
N VAL A 3 10.64 4.31 16.08
CA VAL A 3 10.85 4.91 14.74
C VAL A 3 9.54 5.31 14.07
N TYR A 4 8.52 4.46 14.18
CA TYR A 4 7.24 4.62 13.48
C TYR A 4 6.09 4.82 14.48
N ARG A 5 5.14 5.70 14.17
CA ARG A 5 3.92 5.90 14.99
C ARG A 5 3.02 4.66 15.06
N SER A 6 3.00 3.88 13.97
CA SER A 6 2.15 2.70 13.83
C SER A 6 2.74 1.77 12.76
N ALA A 7 2.23 0.53 12.71
CA ALA A 7 2.60 -0.42 11.66
C ALA A 7 2.27 0.09 10.26
N GLU A 8 1.10 0.71 10.08
CA GLU A 8 0.69 1.29 8.80
C GLU A 8 1.65 2.41 8.36
N HIS A 9 2.10 3.26 9.29
CA HIS A 9 3.08 4.29 8.98
C HIS A 9 4.43 3.67 8.56
N GLY A 10 4.92 2.66 9.29
CA GLY A 10 6.15 1.95 8.93
C GLY A 10 6.06 1.27 7.56
N VAL A 11 4.94 0.60 7.27
CA VAL A 11 4.66 -0.01 5.97
C VAL A 11 4.63 1.04 4.86
N MET A 12 3.89 2.14 5.04
CA MET A 12 3.80 3.21 4.04
C MET A 12 5.17 3.78 3.68
N ARG A 13 6.02 4.03 4.69
CA ARG A 13 7.38 4.52 4.46
C ARG A 13 8.26 3.48 3.77
N ALA A 14 8.22 2.23 4.25
CA ALA A 14 8.97 1.13 3.66
C ALA A 14 8.55 0.84 2.20
N MET A 15 7.27 1.00 1.86
CA MET A 15 6.78 0.79 0.49
C MET A 15 7.23 1.89 -0.47
N ASN A 16 7.46 3.10 0.04
CA ASN A 16 7.74 4.31 -0.74
C ASN A 16 9.16 4.86 -0.53
N VAL A 17 10.11 4.03 -0.10
CA VAL A 17 11.53 4.40 0.03
C VAL A 17 12.06 5.08 -1.23
N ASP A 18 11.68 4.56 -2.40
CA ASP A 18 12.12 5.07 -3.69
C ASP A 18 11.56 6.47 -4.02
N SER A 19 10.49 6.91 -3.34
CA SER A 19 9.94 8.27 -3.50
C SER A 19 10.74 9.32 -2.74
N ILE A 20 11.53 8.89 -1.76
CA ILE A 20 12.30 9.79 -0.90
C ILE A 20 13.50 10.26 -1.70
N SER A 21 13.36 11.44 -2.30
CA SER A 21 14.49 12.18 -2.84
C SER A 21 15.57 12.38 -1.77
N LEU A 22 16.85 12.32 -2.16
CA LEU A 22 17.99 12.77 -1.35
C LEU A 22 18.59 14.10 -1.83
N HIS A 23 18.04 14.69 -2.89
CA HIS A 23 18.57 15.95 -3.40
C HIS A 23 18.36 17.09 -2.38
N LYS A 24 19.29 18.06 -2.39
CA LYS A 24 19.18 19.29 -1.61
C LYS A 24 17.88 19.98 -2.01
N GLY A 25 16.93 20.03 -1.08
CA GLY A 25 15.66 20.72 -1.29
C GLY A 25 15.88 22.18 -1.66
N ALA A 26 14.88 22.79 -2.30
CA ALA A 26 14.95 24.21 -2.62
C ALA A 26 15.11 25.00 -1.31
N GLY A 27 15.97 26.04 -1.30
CA GLY A 27 16.35 26.73 -0.07
C GLY A 27 15.20 27.35 0.74
N TRP A 28 14.01 27.49 0.15
CA TRP A 28 12.79 27.93 0.85
C TRP A 28 12.14 26.82 1.69
N GLN A 29 12.30 25.53 1.33
CA GLN A 29 11.77 24.41 2.11
C GLN A 29 12.41 24.36 3.50
N ASN A 30 13.70 24.68 3.59
CA ASN A 30 14.43 24.74 4.86
C ASN A 30 14.11 26.00 5.70
N LYS A 31 13.42 26.99 5.12
CA LYS A 31 12.97 28.19 5.84
C LYS A 31 11.60 27.97 6.48
N TYR A 32 10.88 26.95 6.05
CA TYR A 32 9.61 26.58 6.67
C TYR A 32 9.88 26.06 8.07
N LYS A 33 9.31 26.75 9.07
CA LYS A 33 9.24 26.26 10.44
C LYS A 33 7.78 26.04 10.72
N PRO A 34 7.33 24.77 10.87
CA PRO A 34 5.96 24.53 11.29
C PRO A 34 5.74 25.25 12.62
N ASP A 35 4.59 25.89 12.77
CA ASP A 35 4.16 26.38 14.07
C ASP A 35 3.86 25.18 15.00
N VAL A 36 3.63 25.46 16.28
CA VAL A 36 3.49 24.40 17.31
C VAL A 36 2.41 23.39 16.95
N TRP A 37 1.33 23.85 16.30
CA TRP A 37 0.21 23.02 15.87
C TRP A 37 0.58 22.08 14.71
N GLU A 38 1.39 22.53 13.74
CA GLU A 38 1.88 21.68 12.65
C GLU A 38 3.02 20.75 13.09
N ALA A 39 3.82 21.17 14.08
CA ALA A 39 4.89 20.36 14.65
C ALA A 39 4.34 19.18 15.45
N GLU A 40 3.25 19.37 16.20
CA GLU A 40 2.49 18.28 16.85
C GLU A 40 1.86 17.31 15.85
N ARG A 41 1.67 17.76 14.61
CA ARG A 41 1.19 16.95 13.47
C ARG A 41 2.30 16.47 12.55
N ALA A 42 3.57 16.62 12.92
CA ALA A 42 4.67 16.16 12.09
C ALA A 42 4.47 14.68 11.75
N ASP A 43 4.33 14.38 10.46
CA ASP A 43 3.96 13.06 9.97
C ASP A 43 4.93 11.95 10.44
N ASN A 44 6.18 12.34 10.73
CA ASN A 44 7.21 11.46 11.25
C ASN A 44 7.50 11.79 12.73
N PRO A 45 7.11 10.92 13.70
CA PRO A 45 7.44 11.12 15.12
C PRO A 45 8.94 10.92 15.42
N CYS A 46 9.71 10.51 14.42
CA CYS A 46 11.09 10.09 14.58
C CYS A 46 12.06 11.29 14.66
N PRO A 47 12.92 11.37 15.68
CA PRO A 47 13.92 12.43 15.82
C PRO A 47 15.19 12.20 14.97
N MET A 48 15.17 11.27 14.01
CA MET A 48 16.34 10.92 13.19
C MET A 48 16.62 11.96 12.08
N ASP A 49 17.88 12.07 11.69
CA ASP A 49 18.27 12.77 10.46
C ASP A 49 17.67 12.07 9.22
N ARG A 50 17.52 12.82 8.13
CA ARG A 50 16.96 12.32 6.87
C ARG A 50 17.69 11.09 6.33
N PHE A 51 19.01 11.04 6.44
CA PHE A 51 19.80 9.91 5.94
C PHE A 51 19.62 8.65 6.82
N ASP A 52 19.60 8.83 8.13
CA ASP A 52 19.35 7.73 9.08
C ASP A 52 17.94 7.18 8.89
N GLN A 53 16.95 8.06 8.71
CA GLN A 53 15.58 7.65 8.44
C GLN A 53 15.45 6.86 7.13
N LEU A 54 16.11 7.29 6.05
CA LEU A 54 16.08 6.55 4.79
C LEU A 54 16.71 5.17 4.92
N THR A 55 17.82 5.09 5.65
CA THR A 55 18.50 3.83 5.95
C THR A 55 17.57 2.90 6.73
N GLN A 56 16.91 3.44 7.75
CA GLN A 56 15.95 2.71 8.57
C GLN A 56 14.74 2.23 7.76
N ASP A 57 14.19 3.07 6.87
CA ASP A 57 13.06 2.71 6.00
C ASP A 57 13.47 1.60 5.00
N SER A 58 14.69 1.66 4.48
CA SER A 58 15.26 0.64 3.59
C SER A 58 15.47 -0.70 4.29
N MET A 59 16.02 -0.67 5.51
CA MET A 59 16.17 -1.86 6.37
C MET A 59 14.81 -2.46 6.72
N THR A 60 13.83 -1.61 7.03
CA THR A 60 12.45 -2.02 7.33
C THR A 60 11.79 -2.69 6.13
N ARG A 61 11.94 -2.13 4.93
CA ARG A 61 11.46 -2.75 3.68
C ARG A 61 12.08 -4.14 3.48
N SER A 62 13.40 -4.25 3.67
CA SER A 62 14.12 -5.53 3.55
C SER A 62 13.65 -6.57 4.57
N LEU A 63 13.45 -6.15 5.83
CA LEU A 63 12.92 -6.99 6.90
C LEU A 63 11.52 -7.51 6.56
N LEU A 64 10.60 -6.61 6.19
CA LEU A 64 9.23 -6.97 5.81
C LEU A 64 9.21 -7.92 4.61
N ARG A 65 10.05 -7.67 3.58
CA ARG A 65 10.16 -8.53 2.40
C ARG A 65 10.64 -9.94 2.75
N ARG A 66 11.51 -10.07 3.75
CA ARG A 66 12.09 -11.35 4.17
C ARG A 66 11.15 -12.17 5.06
N VAL A 67 10.41 -11.51 5.95
CA VAL A 67 9.67 -12.17 7.03
C VAL A 67 8.18 -12.32 6.74
N LEU A 68 7.56 -11.37 6.02
CA LEU A 68 6.14 -11.47 5.70
C LEU A 68 5.86 -12.67 4.79
N ALA A 69 4.69 -13.27 4.97
CA ALA A 69 4.16 -14.23 4.01
C ALA A 69 4.15 -13.60 2.60
N PRO A 70 4.51 -14.36 1.54
CA PRO A 70 4.56 -13.82 0.19
C PRO A 70 3.25 -13.15 -0.23
N HIS A 71 2.09 -13.68 0.19
CA HIS A 71 0.79 -13.08 -0.08
C HIS A 71 0.63 -11.70 0.56
N HIS A 72 0.89 -11.58 1.87
CA HIS A 72 0.81 -10.31 2.60
C HIS A 72 1.73 -9.25 2.00
N TRP A 73 2.95 -9.63 1.59
CA TRP A 73 3.83 -8.71 0.88
C TRP A 73 3.18 -8.14 -0.39
N GLN A 74 2.56 -8.99 -1.22
CA GLN A 74 1.88 -8.52 -2.44
C GLN A 74 0.69 -7.62 -2.12
N VAL A 75 -0.06 -7.90 -1.05
CA VAL A 75 -1.15 -7.03 -0.57
C VAL A 75 -0.60 -5.63 -0.25
N LEU A 76 0.48 -5.54 0.52
CA LEU A 76 1.09 -4.26 0.90
C LEU A 76 1.64 -3.51 -0.32
N VAL A 77 2.33 -4.20 -1.23
CA VAL A 77 2.85 -3.60 -2.46
C VAL A 77 1.72 -3.05 -3.33
N ALA A 78 0.65 -3.82 -3.56
CA ALA A 78 -0.45 -3.37 -4.40
C ALA A 78 -1.12 -2.10 -3.85
N HIS A 79 -1.32 -2.04 -2.54
CA HIS A 79 -2.08 -0.96 -1.90
C HIS A 79 -1.27 0.29 -1.59
N PHE A 80 -0.03 0.15 -1.12
CA PHE A 80 0.73 1.26 -0.54
C PHE A 80 1.89 1.76 -1.41
N MET A 81 2.37 0.96 -2.39
CA MET A 81 3.44 1.38 -3.28
C MET A 81 2.94 2.41 -4.31
N VAL A 82 3.71 3.48 -4.52
CA VAL A 82 3.45 4.50 -5.53
C VAL A 82 4.23 4.20 -6.82
N ASP A 83 3.58 4.41 -7.97
CA ASP A 83 4.19 4.28 -9.30
C ASP A 83 5.06 5.53 -9.58
N LEU A 84 6.37 5.42 -9.35
CA LEU A 84 7.32 6.52 -9.55
C LEU A 84 8.07 6.39 -10.89
N ASP A 85 8.39 5.16 -11.25
CA ASP A 85 9.17 4.78 -12.42
C ASP A 85 8.63 3.45 -13.00
N GLY A 86 9.23 2.98 -14.09
CA GLY A 86 8.82 1.70 -14.69
C GLY A 86 9.04 0.48 -13.79
N SER A 87 10.02 0.52 -12.88
CA SER A 87 10.35 -0.62 -12.03
C SER A 87 9.35 -0.80 -10.89
N THR A 88 8.98 0.29 -10.21
CA THR A 88 7.94 0.33 -9.18
C THR A 88 6.57 0.01 -9.76
N GLN A 89 6.27 0.53 -10.94
CA GLN A 89 5.06 0.19 -11.70
C GLN A 89 4.99 -1.32 -12.01
N GLN A 90 6.09 -1.92 -12.47
CA GLN A 90 6.12 -3.36 -12.76
C GLN A 90 5.91 -4.22 -11.50
N GLN A 91 6.51 -3.85 -10.37
CA GLN A 91 6.32 -4.54 -9.09
C GLN A 91 4.84 -4.48 -8.65
N ARG A 92 4.25 -3.29 -8.73
CA ARG A 92 2.85 -3.08 -8.35
C ARG A 92 1.87 -3.82 -9.26
N MET A 93 2.12 -3.81 -10.57
CA MET A 93 1.33 -4.60 -11.54
C MET A 93 1.44 -6.11 -11.29
N ALA A 94 2.63 -6.61 -10.95
CA ALA A 94 2.83 -8.02 -10.60
C ALA A 94 2.08 -8.39 -9.31
N ALA A 95 2.05 -7.50 -8.32
CA ALA A 95 1.28 -7.67 -7.10
C ALA A 95 -0.23 -7.73 -7.37
N ILE A 96 -0.75 -6.79 -8.16
CA ILE A 96 -2.16 -6.78 -8.59
C ILE A 96 -2.52 -8.10 -9.30
N ALA A 97 -1.67 -8.57 -10.21
CA ALA A 97 -1.89 -9.82 -10.93
C ALA A 97 -1.86 -11.05 -10.00
N HIS A 98 -1.00 -11.04 -8.97
CA HIS A 98 -0.98 -12.08 -7.94
C HIS A 98 -2.31 -12.11 -7.17
N LEU A 99 -2.76 -10.95 -6.66
CA LEU A 99 -4.01 -10.83 -5.91
C LEU A 99 -5.24 -11.20 -6.76
N ALA A 100 -5.25 -10.82 -8.03
CA ALA A 100 -6.34 -11.17 -8.95
C ALA A 100 -6.46 -12.69 -9.18
N ARG A 101 -5.35 -13.43 -9.13
CA ARG A 101 -5.35 -14.89 -9.21
C ARG A 101 -5.77 -15.56 -7.91
N SER A 102 -5.39 -15.00 -6.76
CA SER A 102 -5.76 -15.54 -5.45
C SER A 102 -7.18 -15.16 -5.01
N ALA A 103 -7.78 -14.13 -5.62
CA ALA A 103 -9.10 -13.65 -5.25
C ALA A 103 -10.16 -14.78 -5.33
N PRO A 104 -10.97 -14.97 -4.27
CA PRO A 104 -11.94 -16.05 -4.20
C PRO A 104 -13.15 -15.81 -5.11
N GLY A 105 -13.92 -16.86 -5.36
CA GLY A 105 -15.22 -16.79 -6.05
C GLY A 105 -15.20 -17.30 -7.50
N LYS A 106 -16.31 -17.04 -8.20
CA LYS A 106 -16.61 -17.55 -9.55
C LYS A 106 -16.45 -16.51 -10.66
N SER A 107 -16.06 -15.27 -10.33
CA SER A 107 -15.81 -14.23 -11.32
C SER A 107 -14.66 -14.62 -12.24
N HIS A 108 -14.66 -14.12 -13.47
CA HIS A 108 -13.56 -14.39 -14.41
C HIS A 108 -12.33 -13.52 -14.12
N HIS A 109 -11.20 -13.91 -14.70
CA HIS A 109 -9.90 -13.32 -14.36
C HIS A 109 -9.81 -11.82 -14.69
N LEU A 110 -10.40 -11.37 -15.81
CA LEU A 110 -10.41 -9.96 -16.17
C LEU A 110 -11.15 -9.13 -15.12
N PHE A 111 -12.33 -9.58 -14.69
CA PHE A 111 -13.12 -8.92 -13.66
C PHE A 111 -12.37 -8.82 -12.33
N ARG A 112 -11.71 -9.91 -11.90
CA ARG A 112 -10.89 -9.91 -10.67
C ARG A 112 -9.75 -8.90 -10.77
N THR A 113 -9.05 -8.90 -11.91
CA THR A 113 -7.94 -7.96 -12.15
C THR A 113 -8.43 -6.52 -12.07
N LYS A 114 -9.52 -6.18 -12.75
CA LYS A 114 -10.12 -4.84 -12.71
C LYS A 114 -10.58 -4.44 -11.29
N CYS A 115 -11.18 -5.36 -10.55
CA CYS A 115 -11.57 -5.12 -9.16
C CYS A 115 -10.37 -4.81 -8.26
N VAL A 116 -9.30 -5.60 -8.37
CA VAL A 116 -8.07 -5.40 -7.59
C VAL A 116 -7.40 -4.09 -7.99
N THR A 117 -7.32 -3.77 -9.29
CA THR A 117 -6.82 -2.47 -9.75
C THR A 117 -7.65 -1.31 -9.22
N ALA A 118 -8.99 -1.44 -9.22
CA ALA A 118 -9.89 -0.42 -8.69
C ALA A 118 -9.70 -0.16 -7.19
N TRP A 119 -9.35 -1.21 -6.45
CA TRP A 119 -9.06 -1.12 -5.01
C TRP A 119 -7.66 -0.56 -4.74
N ALA A 120 -6.66 -0.99 -5.51
CA ALA A 120 -5.27 -0.62 -5.31
C ALA A 120 -4.98 0.82 -5.73
N THR A 121 -5.59 1.30 -6.82
CA THR A 121 -5.26 2.61 -7.42
C THR A 121 -6.28 3.67 -7.05
N PRO A 122 -5.88 4.70 -6.28
CA PRO A 122 -6.76 5.83 -6.00
C PRO A 122 -6.98 6.65 -7.28
N ARG A 123 -8.16 7.27 -7.40
CA ARG A 123 -8.51 8.27 -8.45
C ARG A 123 -8.46 7.73 -9.88
N LEU A 124 -9.08 6.58 -10.13
CA LEU A 124 -9.29 6.10 -11.49
C LEU A 124 -10.38 6.93 -12.21
N PRO A 125 -10.32 7.05 -13.56
CA PRO A 125 -11.37 7.71 -14.33
C PRO A 125 -12.73 7.06 -14.11
N GLU A 126 -13.81 7.85 -14.14
CA GLU A 126 -15.17 7.33 -13.97
C GLU A 126 -15.52 6.26 -15.02
N ALA A 127 -15.06 6.42 -16.26
CA ALA A 127 -15.20 5.43 -17.32
C ALA A 127 -14.58 4.07 -16.96
N PHE A 128 -13.50 4.06 -16.16
CA PHE A 128 -12.93 2.81 -15.67
C PHE A 128 -13.88 2.10 -14.69
N MET A 129 -14.68 2.85 -13.92
CA MET A 129 -15.57 2.30 -12.90
C MET A 129 -16.89 1.73 -13.46
N ALA A 130 -17.10 1.83 -14.77
CA ALA A 130 -18.22 1.24 -15.49
C ALA A 130 -18.11 -0.29 -15.56
N LEU A 131 -18.75 -0.98 -14.61
CA LEU A 131 -18.65 -2.44 -14.38
C LEU A 131 -18.93 -3.32 -15.60
N HIS A 132 -19.87 -2.93 -16.47
CA HIS A 132 -20.18 -3.70 -17.68
C HIS A 132 -18.99 -3.80 -18.63
N THR A 133 -18.07 -2.83 -18.62
CA THR A 133 -16.85 -2.84 -19.43
C THR A 133 -15.81 -3.85 -18.91
N TRP A 134 -15.99 -4.36 -17.69
CA TRP A 134 -15.11 -5.36 -17.10
C TRP A 134 -15.54 -6.77 -17.45
N ASP A 135 -16.77 -6.94 -17.96
CA ASP A 135 -17.29 -8.24 -18.37
C ASP A 135 -17.01 -8.48 -19.85
N ASN A 136 -16.26 -9.53 -20.14
CA ASN A 136 -15.92 -9.98 -21.49
C ASN A 136 -16.47 -11.38 -21.79
N ALA A 137 -17.44 -11.84 -21.01
CA ALA A 137 -18.10 -13.11 -21.24
C ALA A 137 -19.00 -13.06 -22.49
N ASP A 138 -19.03 -14.16 -23.26
CA ASP A 138 -19.88 -14.30 -24.45
C ASP A 138 -21.37 -14.08 -24.14
N THR A 139 -21.79 -14.48 -22.93
CA THR A 139 -23.10 -14.17 -22.37
C THR A 139 -22.95 -13.10 -21.28
N PRO A 140 -23.60 -11.93 -21.42
CA PRO A 140 -23.50 -10.87 -20.43
C PRO A 140 -23.92 -11.34 -19.04
N THR A 141 -23.07 -11.10 -18.05
CA THR A 141 -23.37 -11.38 -16.65
C THR A 141 -24.41 -10.37 -16.15
N PRO A 142 -25.46 -10.81 -15.42
CA PRO A 142 -26.43 -9.89 -14.84
C PRO A 142 -25.76 -8.84 -13.94
N GLU A 143 -26.17 -7.58 -14.06
CA GLU A 143 -25.54 -6.45 -13.36
C GLU A 143 -25.50 -6.65 -11.84
N LYS A 144 -26.57 -7.19 -11.24
CA LYS A 144 -26.63 -7.53 -9.81
C LYS A 144 -25.50 -8.49 -9.39
N THR A 145 -25.13 -9.42 -10.27
CA THR A 145 -24.04 -10.39 -10.02
C THR A 145 -22.68 -9.70 -10.06
N LEU A 146 -22.47 -8.77 -11.01
CA LEU A 146 -21.24 -7.98 -11.10
C LEU A 146 -21.04 -7.13 -9.82
N TYR A 147 -22.06 -6.42 -9.35
CA TYR A 147 -21.96 -5.68 -8.08
C TYR A 147 -21.68 -6.58 -6.88
N ARG A 148 -22.35 -7.75 -6.81
CA ARG A 148 -22.09 -8.72 -5.75
C ARG A 148 -20.64 -9.19 -5.78
N TRP A 149 -20.13 -9.62 -6.93
CA TRP A 149 -18.74 -10.05 -7.06
C TRP A 149 -17.75 -8.96 -6.70
N ARG A 150 -17.99 -7.71 -7.13
CA ARG A 150 -17.12 -6.58 -6.76
C ARG A 150 -17.13 -6.34 -5.25
N SER A 151 -18.30 -6.40 -4.62
CA SER A 151 -18.44 -6.26 -3.16
C SER A 151 -17.71 -7.36 -2.41
N ASP A 152 -17.88 -8.61 -2.83
CA ASP A 152 -17.24 -9.77 -2.21
C ASP A 152 -15.71 -9.71 -2.33
N ILE A 153 -15.19 -9.38 -3.52
CA ILE A 153 -13.74 -9.22 -3.75
C ILE A 153 -13.18 -8.06 -2.92
N ARG A 154 -13.91 -6.94 -2.85
CA ARG A 154 -13.48 -5.79 -2.05
C ARG A 154 -13.39 -6.12 -0.56
N LYS A 155 -14.40 -6.79 0.00
CA LYS A 155 -14.38 -7.24 1.41
C LYS A 155 -13.21 -8.18 1.67
N TRP A 156 -12.94 -9.10 0.76
CA TRP A 156 -11.78 -9.98 0.85
C TRP A 156 -10.47 -9.18 0.83
N LEU A 157 -10.29 -8.24 -0.11
CA LEU A 157 -9.09 -7.40 -0.17
C LEU A 157 -8.88 -6.53 1.08
N GLU A 158 -9.96 -5.97 1.64
CA GLU A 158 -9.90 -5.21 2.89
C GLU A 158 -9.47 -6.10 4.06
N ALA A 159 -10.01 -7.31 4.18
CA ALA A 159 -9.59 -8.28 5.20
C ALA A 159 -8.13 -8.75 5.04
N GLU A 160 -7.67 -8.99 3.81
CA GLU A 160 -6.26 -9.34 3.54
C GLU A 160 -5.33 -8.17 3.87
N ARG A 161 -5.73 -6.92 3.59
CA ARG A 161 -4.97 -5.73 3.97
C ARG A 161 -4.81 -5.63 5.48
N ASP A 162 -5.91 -5.77 6.21
CA ASP A 162 -5.88 -5.66 7.67
C ASP A 162 -5.02 -6.77 8.29
N THR A 163 -5.11 -7.99 7.74
CA THR A 163 -4.27 -9.13 8.14
C THR A 163 -2.79 -8.90 7.83
N ALA A 164 -2.48 -8.33 6.66
CA ALA A 164 -1.12 -7.98 6.27
C ALA A 164 -0.53 -6.88 7.16
N ILE A 165 -1.32 -5.87 7.52
CA ILE A 165 -0.92 -4.81 8.46
C ILE A 165 -0.71 -5.38 9.86
N ALA A 166 -1.59 -6.26 10.35
CA ALA A 166 -1.42 -6.93 11.63
C ALA A 166 -0.15 -7.80 11.65
N SER A 167 0.14 -8.50 10.56
CA SER A 167 1.40 -9.27 10.40
C SER A 167 2.62 -8.36 10.43
N ALA A 168 2.56 -7.22 9.74
CA ALA A 168 3.63 -6.23 9.78
C ALA A 168 3.78 -5.63 11.18
N TRP A 169 2.68 -5.40 11.91
CA TRP A 169 2.72 -4.93 13.28
C TRP A 169 3.52 -5.86 14.18
N VAL A 170 3.27 -7.18 14.14
CA VAL A 170 4.04 -8.16 14.93
C VAL A 170 5.54 -8.03 14.65
N ILE A 171 5.92 -8.02 13.37
CA ILE A 171 7.34 -7.94 12.95
C ILE A 171 8.00 -6.65 13.42
N LEU A 172 7.32 -5.51 13.24
CA LEU A 172 7.87 -4.21 13.59
C LEU A 172 7.88 -3.96 15.10
N ASN A 173 6.92 -4.54 15.82
CA ASN A 173 6.86 -4.49 17.29
C ASN A 173 7.98 -5.34 17.91
N GLU A 174 8.20 -6.56 17.41
CA GLU A 174 9.34 -7.41 17.83
C GLU A 174 10.70 -6.77 17.55
N ALA A 175 10.79 -5.96 16.49
CA ALA A 175 11.98 -5.18 16.17
C ALA A 175 12.08 -3.84 16.93
N GLU A 176 11.16 -3.57 17.87
CA GLU A 176 11.07 -2.33 18.66
C GLU A 176 11.00 -1.04 17.81
N LEU A 177 10.43 -1.14 16.60
CA LEU A 177 10.37 -0.04 15.63
C LEU A 177 9.10 0.81 15.77
N ILE A 178 8.07 0.33 16.48
CA ILE A 178 6.80 1.04 16.67
C ILE A 178 6.79 1.76 18.02
N ALA A 179 6.24 2.98 18.06
CA ALA A 179 5.88 3.65 19.29
C ALA A 179 4.80 2.85 20.03
N GLU A 180 5.10 2.35 21.24
CA GLU A 180 4.05 1.82 22.11
C GLU A 180 2.95 2.87 22.21
N ALA A 181 1.72 2.49 21.87
CA ALA A 181 0.57 3.34 22.11
C ALA A 181 0.43 3.47 23.64
N ALA A 182 0.86 4.61 24.17
CA ALA A 182 0.56 5.03 25.54
C ALA A 182 -0.92 5.41 25.66
#